data_AF-A0A8I1MEU3-F1
#
_entry.id   AF-A0A8I1MEU3-F1
#
_cell.length_a   1.000
_cell.length_b   1.000
_cell.length_c   1.000
_cell.angle_alpha   90.00
_cell.angle_beta   90.00
_cell.angle_gamma   90.00
#
_symmetry.space_group_name_H-M   'P 1'
#
loop_
_entity.id
_entity.type
_entity.pdbx_description
1 polymer ?
#
loop_
_entity_poly.entity_id
_entity_poly.type
_entity_poly.pdbx_seq_one_letter_code
_entity_poly.pdbx_strand_id
1 'polypeptide(L)' 'MLNRLQLILSAIALPIAIYGIIRKDYSLQPYTILLLGLIMLIMGLVQFQNGRKGSGWLCVCVSMFILYTSFENFLWM' A
#
# COMPACT_ATOMS: atom_id res chain seq x y z
N MET A 1 -17.06 -2.67 5.91
CA MET A 1 -16.18 -3.85 6.08
C MET A 1 -14.73 -3.57 5.69
N LEU A 2 -14.48 -3.02 4.50
CA LEU A 2 -13.11 -2.70 4.03
C LEU A 2 -12.33 -1.76 4.96
N ASN A 3 -13.01 -0.85 5.66
CA ASN A 3 -12.38 0.04 6.64
C ASN A 3 -11.68 -0.71 7.80
N ARG A 4 -12.20 -1.88 8.21
CA ARG A 4 -11.53 -2.73 9.20
C ARG A 4 -10.29 -3.41 8.61
N LEU A 5 -10.38 -3.83 7.35
CA LEU A 5 -9.24 -4.43 6.64
C LEU A 5 -8.11 -3.42 6.47
N GLN A 6 -8.45 -2.17 6.15
CA GLN A 6 -7.51 -1.06 6.07
C GLN A 6 -6.86 -0.78 7.43
N LEU A 7 -7.63 -0.80 8.52
CA LEU A 7 -7.10 -0.62 9.88
C LEU A 7 -6.08 -1.70 10.23
N ILE A 8 -6.40 -2.97 9.95
CA ILE A 8 -5.51 -4.11 10.22
C ILE A 8 -4.25 -4.03 9.34
N LEU A 9 -4.38 -3.75 8.04
CA LEU A 9 -3.23 -3.57 7.15
C LEU A 9 -2.33 -2.44 7.62
N SER A 10 -2.91 -1.29 7.99
CA SER A 10 -2.15 -0.12 8.42
C SER A 10 -1.45 -0.36 9.75
N ALA A 11 -2.06 -1.14 10.66
CA ALA A 11 -1.47 -1.55 11.92
C ALA A 11 -0.27 -2.48 11.74
N ILE A 12 -0.23 -3.27 10.67
CA ILE A 12 0.91 -4.14 10.31
C ILE A 12 1.95 -3.36 9.49
N ALA A 13 1.52 -2.43 8.63
CA ALA A 13 2.40 -1.63 7.78
C ALA A 13 3.29 -0.67 8.57
N LEU A 14 2.74 -0.02 9.60
CA LEU A 14 3.47 0.91 10.46
C LEU A 14 4.74 0.31 11.08
N PRO A 15 4.67 -0.82 11.83
CA PRO A 15 5.85 -1.41 12.43
C PRO A 15 6.84 -1.94 11.39
N ILE A 16 6.39 -2.43 10.22
CA ILE A 16 7.28 -2.88 9.13
C ILE A 16 8.05 -1.69 8.55
N ALA A 17 7.38 -0.57 8.29
CA ALA A 17 8.01 0.66 7.80
C ALA A 17 9.01 1.22 8.82
N ILE A 18 8.63 1.25 10.10
CA ILE A 18 9.51 1.67 11.19
C ILE A 18 10.72 0.74 11.30
N TYR A 19 10.53 -0.59 11.16
CA TYR A 19 11.63 -1.55 11.17
C TYR A 19 12.62 -1.32 10.02
N GLY A 20 12.13 -1.06 8.80
CA GLY A 20 12.98 -0.77 7.64
C GLY A 20 13.81 0.50 7.83
N ILE A 21 13.23 1.56 8.39
CA ILE A 21 13.93 2.82 8.66
C ILE A 21 14.98 2.66 9.77
N ILE A 22 14.64 1.97 10.87
CA ILE A 22 15.54 1.78 12.01
C ILE A 22 16.73 0.90 11.64
N ARG A 23 16.50 -0.21 10.91
CA ARG A 23 17.58 -1.12 10.51
C ARG A 23 18.43 -0.58 9.35
N LYS A 24 17.99 0.47 8.64
CA LYS A 24 18.61 0.94 7.38
C LYS A 24 18.79 -0.20 6.36
N ASP A 25 17.95 -1.23 6.48
CA ASP A 25 18.06 -2.45 5.71
C ASP A 25 16.84 -2.49 4.78
N TYR A 26 17.10 -2.11 3.52
CA TYR A 26 16.08 -1.97 2.49
C TYR A 26 15.59 -3.33 1.94
N SER A 27 16.10 -4.44 2.47
CA SER A 27 15.63 -5.80 2.16
C SER A 27 14.12 -6.00 2.38
N LEU A 28 13.53 -5.22 3.29
CA LEU A 28 12.09 -5.25 3.59
C LEU A 28 11.30 -4.13 2.88
N GLN A 29 11.99 -3.26 2.14
CA GLN A 29 11.37 -2.18 1.37
C GLN A 29 10.36 -2.68 0.33
N PRO A 30 10.63 -3.73 -0.49
CA PRO A 30 9.65 -4.23 -1.44
C PRO A 30 8.36 -4.72 -0.74
N TYR A 31 8.47 -5.37 0.42
CA TYR A 31 7.32 -5.78 1.22
C TYR A 31 6.51 -4.60 1.75
N THR A 32 7.19 -3.53 2.16
CA THR A 32 6.54 -2.31 2.68
C THR A 32 5.78 -1.58 1.59
N ILE A 33 6.39 -1.44 0.40
CA ILE A 33 5.77 -0.80 -0.77
C ILE A 33 4.57 -1.62 -1.26
N LEU A 34 4.68 -2.96 -1.28
CA LEU A 34 3.58 -3.86 -1.68
C LEU A 34 2.38 -3.70 -0.74
N LEU A 35 2.63 -3.66 0.58
CA LEU A 35 1.60 -3.46 1.58
C LEU A 35 0.93 -2.07 1.46
N LEU A 36 1.71 -1.01 1.17
CA LEU A 36 1.19 0.32 0.86
C LEU A 36 0.29 0.32 -0.38
N GLY A 37 0.70 -0.39 -1.44
CA GLY A 37 -0.08 -0.54 -2.67
C GLY A 37 -1.44 -1.18 -2.39
N LEU A 38 -1.47 -2.18 -1.51
CA LEU A 38 -2.70 -2.86 -1.09
C LEU A 38 -3.60 -1.95 -0.23
N ILE A 39 -3.03 -1.13 0.66
CA ILE A 39 -3.77 -0.11 1.43
C ILE A 39 -4.41 0.92 0.48
N MET A 40 -3.67 1.40 -0.52
CA MET A 40 -4.18 2.32 -1.54
C MET A 40 -5.32 1.72 -2.37
N LEU A 41 -5.24 0.42 -2.70
CA LEU A 41 -6.31 -0.29 -3.41
C LEU A 41 -7.58 -0.37 -2.56
N ILE A 42 -7.43 -0.74 -1.29
CA ILE A 42 -8.53 -0.77 -0.31
C ILE A 42 -9.14 0.62 -0.16
N MET A 43 -8.33 1.68 -0.01
CA MET A 43 -8.82 3.06 0.05
C MET A 43 -9.59 3.45 -1.22
N GLY A 44 -9.08 3.10 -2.41
CA GLY A 44 -9.77 3.36 -3.67
C GLY A 44 -11.15 2.69 -3.73
N LEU A 45 -11.23 1.45 -3.28
CA LEU A 45 -12.48 0.68 -3.24
C LEU A 45 -13.45 1.20 -2.16
N VAL A 46 -12.96 1.66 -1.00
CA VAL A 46 -13.76 2.38 0.01
C VAL A 46 -14.32 3.68 -0.57
N GLN A 47 -13.51 4.46 -1.28
CA GLN A 47 -13.97 5.70 -1.91
C GLN A 47 -14.98 5.44 -3.04
N PHE A 48 -14.84 4.33 -3.75
CA PHE A 48 -15.82 3.87 -4.73
C PHE A 48 -17.15 3.51 -4.07
N GLN A 49 -17.12 2.82 -2.92
CA GLN A 49 -18.33 2.54 -2.12
C GLN A 49 -18.99 3.80 -1.55
N ASN A 50 -18.19 4.81 -1.17
CA ASN A 50 -18.69 6.10 -0.69
C ASN A 50 -19.18 7.04 -1.80
N GLY A 51 -19.30 6.56 -3.05
CA GLY A 51 -19.82 7.36 -4.18
C GLY A 51 -18.84 8.40 -4.74
N ARG A 52 -17.61 8.48 -4.21
CA ARG A 52 -16.55 9.40 -4.68
C ARG A 52 -15.78 8.77 -5.83
N LYS A 53 -16.43 8.68 -7.00
CA LYS A 53 -15.88 8.04 -8.22
C LYS A 53 -14.54 8.63 -8.67
N GLY A 54 -14.33 9.94 -8.57
CA GLY A 54 -13.08 10.58 -9.02
C GLY A 54 -11.87 10.20 -8.17
N SER A 55 -11.99 10.32 -6.84
CA SER A 55 -10.89 9.98 -5.92
C SER A 55 -10.66 8.47 -5.82
N GLY A 56 -11.70 7.64 -5.98
CA GLY A 56 -11.55 6.19 -6.05
C GLY A 56 -10.70 5.73 -7.24
N TRP A 57 -10.90 6.34 -8.42
CA TRP A 57 -10.12 6.01 -9.61
C TRP A 57 -8.65 6.41 -9.48
N LEU A 58 -8.37 7.58 -8.90
CA LEU A 58 -7.01 8.03 -8.60
C LEU A 58 -6.31 7.04 -7.66
N CYS A 59 -6.96 6.60 -6.58
CA CYS A 59 -6.39 5.61 -5.66
C CYS A 59 -6.10 4.26 -6.35
N VAL A 60 -6.95 3.81 -7.28
CA VAL A 60 -6.71 2.58 -8.05
C VAL A 60 -5.50 2.75 -8.97
N CYS A 61 -5.38 3.87 -9.70
CA CYS A 61 -4.21 4.15 -10.53
C CYS A 61 -2.91 4.21 -9.71
N VAL A 62 -2.95 4.88 -8.56
CA VAL A 62 -1.77 4.98 -7.67
C VAL A 62 -1.42 3.61 -7.08
N SER A 63 -2.40 2.79 -6.70
CA SER A 63 -2.16 1.42 -6.26
C SER A 63 -1.43 0.58 -7.34
N MET A 64 -1.88 0.69 -8.60
CA MET A 64 -1.24 0.01 -9.73
C MET A 64 0.23 0.44 -9.92
N PHE A 65 0.50 1.74 -9.77
CA PHE A 65 1.86 2.27 -9.84
C PHE A 65 2.74 1.75 -8.69
N ILE A 66 2.22 1.75 -7.46
CA ILE A 66 2.96 1.27 -6.28
C ILE A 66 3.26 -0.23 -6.38
N LEU A 67 2.33 -1.02 -6.92
CA LEU A 67 2.56 -2.45 -7.19
C LEU A 67 3.66 -2.63 -8.24
N TYR A 68 3.65 -1.86 -9.32
CA TYR A 68 4.71 -1.87 -10.33
C TYR A 68 6.09 -1.56 -9.72
N THR A 69 6.18 -0.50 -8.90
CA THR A 69 7.43 -0.14 -8.19
C THR A 69 7.88 -1.22 -7.19
N SER A 70 6.95 -1.99 -6.62
CA SER A 70 7.28 -3.13 -5.75
C SER A 70 7.92 -4.27 -6.55
N PHE A 71 7.36 -4.59 -7.72
CA PHE A 71 7.93 -5.59 -8.61
C PHE A 71 9.31 -5.17 -9.12
N GLU A 72 9.49 -3.90 -9.47
CA GLU A 72 10.80 -3.39 -9.88
C GLU A 72 11.83 -3.48 -8.74
N ASN A 73 11.48 -3.06 -7.52
CA ASN A 73 12.36 -3.21 -6.35
C ASN A 73 12.71 -4.67 -6.05
N PHE A 74 11.78 -5.60 -6.26
CA PHE A 74 12.05 -7.01 -6.08
C PHE A 74 12.95 -7.59 -7.18
N LEU A 75 12.81 -7.10 -8.41
CA LEU A 75 13.59 -7.58 -9.57
C LEU A 75 15.02 -7.01 -9.59
N TRP A 76 15.23 -5.84 -8.96
CA TRP A 76 16.52 -5.13 -8.92
C TRP A 76 17.30 -5.36 -7.62
N MET A 77 16.77 -6.16 -6.70
CA MET A 77 17.42 -6.61 -5.45
C MET A 77 18.21 -7.90 -5.67
#